data_AF-A0A3D5VDQ0-F1
#
_entry.id   AF-A0A3D5VDQ0-F1
#
_cell.length_a   1.000
_cell.length_b   1.000
_cell.length_c   1.000
_cell.angle_alpha   90.00
_cell.angle_beta   90.00
_cell.angle_gamma   90.00
#
_symmetry.space_group_name_H-M   'P 1'
#
loop_
_entity.id
_entity.type
_entity.pdbx_description
1 polymer ?
#
loop_
_entity_poly.entity_id
_entity_poly.type
_entity_poly.pdbx_seq_one_letter_code
_entity_poly.pdbx_strand_id
1 'polypeptide(L)'
;MTPLVYYIISAILSIVILYGISLMSQVKTAVRGNQLSALATAIAIIVTLIYFKIISAPVALYIILGCIGAGAIIGLYLAKTVKMIQMPQ
;
A
#
# COMPACT_ATOMS: atom_id res chain seq x y z
N MET A 1 -20.65 4.70 1.42
CA MET A 1 -20.34 3.29 1.15
C MET A 1 -20.86 2.47 2.32
N THR A 2 -21.58 1.37 2.08
CA THR A 2 -22.06 0.50 3.18
C THR A 2 -20.91 -0.38 3.69
N PRO A 3 -20.98 -0.87 4.94
CA PRO A 3 -19.94 -1.77 5.48
C PRO A 3 -19.76 -3.03 4.64
N LEU A 4 -20.85 -3.57 4.09
CA LEU A 4 -20.80 -4.74 3.20
C LEU A 4 -19.96 -4.45 1.95
N VAL A 5 -20.19 -3.32 1.29
CA VAL A 5 -19.40 -2.93 0.09
C VAL A 5 -17.94 -2.69 0.44
N TYR A 6 -17.66 -2.04 1.58
CA TYR A 6 -16.30 -1.84 2.08
C TYR A 6 -15.54 -3.16 2.25
N TYR A 7 -16.17 -4.13 2.92
CA TYR A 7 -15.53 -5.42 3.17
C TYR A 7 -15.38 -6.26 1.90
N ILE A 8 -16.32 -6.20 0.96
CA ILE A 8 -16.17 -6.86 -0.35
C ILE A 8 -14.96 -6.29 -1.10
N ILE A 9 -14.83 -4.96 -1.18
CA ILE A 9 -13.67 -4.32 -1.83
C ILE A 9 -12.37 -4.70 -1.12
N SER A 10 -12.37 -4.72 0.22
CA SER A 10 -11.21 -5.10 1.03
C SER A 10 -10.80 -6.55 0.78
N ALA A 11 -11.76 -7.47 0.68
CA ALA A 11 -11.50 -8.88 0.37
C ALA A 11 -10.91 -9.05 -1.04
N ILE A 12 -11.47 -8.36 -2.04
CA ILE A 12 -10.96 -8.38 -3.41
C ILE A 12 -9.52 -7.84 -3.45
N LEU A 13 -9.25 -6.69 -2.82
CA LEU A 13 -7.91 -6.11 -2.77
C LEU A 13 -6.91 -7.05 -2.07
N SER A 14 -7.33 -7.72 -1.00
CA SER A 14 -6.50 -8.72 -0.32
C SER A 14 -6.15 -9.89 -1.24
N ILE A 15 -7.11 -10.41 -2.00
CA ILE A 15 -6.87 -11.45 -3.01
C ILE A 15 -5.90 -10.96 -4.09
N VAL A 16 -6.04 -9.72 -4.57
CA VAL A 16 -5.12 -9.14 -5.56
C VAL A 16 -3.71 -9.03 -5.02
N ILE A 17 -3.54 -8.62 -3.75
CA ILE A 17 -2.22 -8.58 -3.09
C ILE A 17 -1.62 -9.99 -2.99
N LEU A 18 -2.40 -10.98 -2.55
CA LEU A 18 -1.94 -12.38 -2.47
C LEU A 18 -1.55 -12.94 -3.84
N TYR A 19 -2.30 -12.58 -4.89
CA TYR A 19 -1.96 -12.93 -6.26
C TYR A 19 -0.67 -12.23 -6.73
N GLY A 20 -0.47 -10.97 -6.37
CA GLY A 20 0.78 -10.27 -6.64
C GLY A 20 1.98 -10.93 -5.95
N ILE A 21 1.82 -11.40 -4.72
CA ILE A 21 2.83 -12.18 -3.99
C ILE A 21 3.10 -13.52 -4.70
N SER A 22 2.07 -14.23 -5.16
CA SER A 22 2.27 -15.51 -5.87
C SER A 22 3.05 -15.33 -7.18
N LEU A 23 2.87 -14.20 -7.87
CA LEU A 23 3.65 -13.84 -9.05
C LEU A 23 5.13 -13.53 -8.75
N MET A 24 5.47 -13.14 -7.53
CA MET A 24 6.87 -12.93 -7.10
C MET A 24 7.66 -14.24 -7.04
N SER A 25 6.99 -15.38 -6.85
CA SER A 25 7.60 -16.71 -6.85
C SER A 25 8.09 -17.16 -8.23
N GLN A 26 7.76 -16.43 -9.30
CA GLN A 26 8.17 -16.73 -10.67
C GLN A 26 9.00 -15.58 -11.22
N VAL A 27 10.27 -15.84 -11.54
CA VAL A 27 11.24 -14.81 -11.98
C VAL A 27 10.71 -13.96 -13.13
N LYS A 28 10.03 -14.58 -14.11
CA LYS A 28 9.47 -13.89 -15.29
C LYS A 28 8.37 -12.89 -14.95
N THR A 29 7.63 -13.11 -13.87
CA THR A 29 6.50 -12.25 -13.46
C THR A 29 6.79 -11.45 -12.20
N ALA A 30 7.95 -11.63 -11.56
CA ALA A 30 8.20 -11.10 -10.22
C ALA A 30 8.08 -9.57 -10.13
N VAL A 31 8.60 -8.85 -11.13
CA VAL A 31 8.49 -7.38 -11.19
C VAL A 31 7.03 -6.94 -11.28
N ARG A 32 6.22 -7.62 -12.11
CA ARG A 32 4.79 -7.33 -12.27
C ARG A 32 4.00 -7.68 -11.01
N GLY A 33 4.34 -8.79 -10.35
CA GLY A 33 3.73 -9.18 -9.07
C GLY A 33 3.94 -8.13 -7.98
N ASN A 34 5.16 -7.58 -7.90
CA ASN A 34 5.45 -6.48 -6.99
C ASN A 34 4.69 -5.19 -7.32
N GLN A 35 4.66 -4.80 -8.60
CA GLN A 35 3.89 -3.62 -9.04
C GLN A 35 2.39 -3.77 -8.75
N LEU A 36 1.82 -4.95 -8.99
CA LEU A 36 0.42 -5.25 -8.71
C LEU A 36 0.11 -5.10 -7.21
N SER A 37 0.96 -5.69 -6.35
CA SER A 37 0.82 -5.63 -4.89
C SER A 37 0.93 -4.19 -4.38
N ALA A 38 1.90 -3.43 -4.89
CA ALA A 38 2.09 -2.02 -4.54
C ALA A 38 0.88 -1.17 -4.94
N LEU A 39 0.36 -1.34 -6.16
CA LEU A 39 -0.82 -0.61 -6.65
C LEU A 39 -2.07 -0.97 -5.84
N ALA A 40 -2.30 -2.25 -5.57
CA ALA A 40 -3.44 -2.70 -4.76
C ALA A 40 -3.39 -2.12 -3.34
N THR A 41 -2.20 -2.06 -2.73
CA THR A 41 -2.00 -1.45 -1.41
C THR A 41 -2.27 0.06 -1.45
N ALA A 42 -1.81 0.76 -2.48
CA ALA A 42 -2.10 2.19 -2.65
C ALA A 42 -3.61 2.47 -2.80
N ILE A 43 -4.31 1.64 -3.58
CA ILE A 43 -5.77 1.72 -3.72
C ILE A 43 -6.46 1.43 -2.39
N ALA A 44 -5.99 0.45 -1.62
CA ALA A 44 -6.55 0.13 -0.30
C ALA A 44 -6.50 1.34 0.65
N ILE A 45 -5.37 2.06 0.69
CA ILE A 45 -5.23 3.29 1.47
C ILE A 45 -6.30 4.31 1.06
N ILE A 46 -6.49 4.54 -0.24
CA ILE A 46 -7.51 5.50 -0.75
C ILE A 46 -8.92 5.07 -0.34
N VAL A 47 -9.26 3.79 -0.48
CA VAL A 47 -10.56 3.24 -0.08
C VAL A 47 -10.81 3.45 1.41
N THR A 48 -9.80 3.23 2.26
CA THR A 48 -9.87 3.49 3.71
C THR A 48 -10.14 4.97 4.00
N LEU A 49 -9.42 5.90 3.35
CA LEU A 49 -9.63 7.34 3.54
C LEU A 49 -11.06 7.78 3.17
N ILE A 50 -11.63 7.22 2.09
CA ILE A 50 -13.00 7.49 1.66
C ILE A 50 -14.02 6.92 2.64
N TYR A 51 -13.86 5.64 3.05
CA TYR A 51 -14.81 4.96 3.93
C TYR A 51 -14.98 5.67 5.27
N PHE A 52 -13.88 6.09 5.88
CA PHE A 52 -13.87 6.80 7.16
C PHE A 52 -14.11 8.31 7.02
N LYS A 53 -14.45 8.81 5.82
CA LYS A 53 -14.69 10.23 5.53
C LYS A 53 -13.55 11.16 5.95
N ILE A 54 -12.32 10.64 5.93
CA ILE A 54 -11.12 11.39 6.38
C ILE A 54 -10.84 12.55 5.43
N ILE A 55 -11.19 12.41 4.15
CA ILE A 55 -11.07 13.46 3.12
C ILE A 55 -11.85 14.73 3.53
N SER A 56 -12.99 14.57 4.22
CA SER A 56 -13.83 15.67 4.67
C SER A 56 -13.44 16.21 6.06
N ALA A 57 -12.42 15.63 6.70
CA ALA A 57 -11.94 16.02 8.03
C ALA A 57 -10.53 16.64 7.91
N PRO A 58 -10.41 17.97 7.76
CA PRO A 58 -9.15 18.62 7.37
C PRO A 58 -8.00 18.32 8.33
N VAL A 59 -8.24 18.41 9.63
CA VAL A 59 -7.21 18.15 10.66
C VAL A 59 -6.70 16.71 10.57
N ALA A 60 -7.61 15.73 10.50
CA ALA A 60 -7.25 14.32 10.37
C ALA A 60 -6.51 14.03 9.06
N LEU A 61 -6.96 14.63 7.96
CA LEU A 61 -6.35 14.48 6.65
C LEU A 61 -4.90 15.00 6.64
N TYR A 62 -4.65 16.20 7.18
CA TYR A 62 -3.31 16.77 7.23
C TYR A 62 -2.35 15.93 8.08
N ILE A 63 -2.83 15.43 9.24
CA ILE A 63 -2.02 14.56 10.10
C ILE A 63 -1.66 13.28 9.36
N ILE A 64 -2.64 12.62 8.75
CA ILE A 64 -2.41 11.34 8.04
C ILE A 64 -1.50 11.53 6.83
N LEU A 65 -1.72 12.55 6.01
CA LEU A 65 -0.85 12.86 4.88
C LEU A 65 0.56 13.25 5.33
N GLY A 66 0.70 13.98 6.43
CA GLY A 66 1.99 14.30 7.04
C GLY A 66 2.74 13.04 7.47
N CYS A 67 2.08 12.10 8.15
CA CYS A 67 2.67 10.83 8.55
C CYS A 67 3.04 9.94 7.36
N ILE A 68 2.15 9.80 6.37
CA ILE A 68 2.43 9.04 5.14
C ILE A 68 3.61 9.66 4.39
N GLY A 69 3.63 10.98 4.25
CA GLY A 69 4.70 11.71 3.58
C GLY A 69 6.04 11.54 4.28
N ALA A 70 6.09 11.76 5.59
CA ALA A 70 7.31 11.57 6.39
C ALA A 70 7.82 10.12 6.31
N GLY A 71 6.93 9.14 6.50
CA GLY A 71 7.28 7.72 6.39
C GLY A 71 7.78 7.34 5.00
N ALA A 72 7.14 7.84 3.94
CA ALA A 72 7.58 7.60 2.57
C ALA A 72 8.94 8.23 2.27
N ILE A 73 9.20 9.46 2.72
CA ILE A 73 10.49 10.14 2.54
C ILE A 73 11.60 9.35 3.24
N ILE A 74 11.42 9.01 4.52
CA ILE A 74 12.40 8.26 5.30
C ILE A 74 12.61 6.88 4.69
N GLY A 75 11.53 6.17 4.36
CA GLY A 75 11.59 4.84 3.75
C GLY A 75 12.31 4.83 2.40
N LEU A 76 12.01 5.79 1.52
CA LEU A 76 12.67 5.92 0.22
C LEU A 76 14.14 6.30 0.35
N TYR A 77 14.49 7.16 1.31
CA TYR A 77 15.88 7.51 1.59
C TYR A 77 16.67 6.27 2.03
N LEU A 78 16.16 5.51 3.00
CA LEU A 78 16.81 4.30 3.50
C LEU A 78 16.90 3.22 2.41
N ALA A 79 15.82 2.99 1.65
CA ALA A 79 15.80 2.01 0.56
C ALA A 79 16.86 2.28 -0.52
N LYS A 80 17.24 3.54 -0.74
CA LYS A 80 18.30 3.93 -1.69
C LYS A 80 19.71 3.93 -1.09
N THR A 81 19.83 4.09 0.22
CA THR A 81 21.12 4.31 0.90
C THR A 81 21.71 3.01 1.47
N VAL A 82 20.87 2.07 1.88
CA VAL A 82 21.31 0.80 2.48
C VAL A 82 21.94 -0.11 1.42
N LYS A 83 23.03 -0.79 1.79
CA LYS A 83 23.73 -1.71 0.88
C LYS A 83 22.94 -3.02 0.74
N MET A 84 22.99 -3.64 -0.45
CA MET A 84 22.31 -4.92 -0.71
C MET A 84 22.72 -6.04 0.27
N ILE A 85 23.96 -6.02 0.77
CA ILE A 85 24.46 -6.96 1.78
C ILE A 85 23.78 -6.83 3.15
N GLN A 86 23.16 -5.69 3.43
CA GLN A 86 22.48 -5.38 4.68
C GLN A 86 20.96 -5.63 4.60
N MET A 87 20.42 -6.02 3.44
CA MET A 87 18.97 -6.21 3.25
C MET A 87 18.31 -7.23 4.19
N PRO A 88 18.98 -8.31 4.65
CA PRO A 88 18.38 -9.21 5.64
C PRO A 88 18.23 -8.63 7.05
N GLN A 89 18.84 -7.48 7.35
CA GLN A 89 18.83 -6.81 8.66
C GLN A 89 17.59 -5.92 8.78
#